data_AF-A0A1I2S4F4-F1
#
_entry.id   AF-A0A1I2S4F4-F1
#
_cell.length_a   1.000
_cell.length_b   1.000
_cell.length_c   1.000
_cell.angle_alpha   90.00
_cell.angle_beta   90.00
_cell.angle_gamma   90.00
#
_symmetry.space_group_name_H-M   'P 1'
#
loop_
_entity.id
_entity.type
_entity.pdbx_description
1 polymer ?
#
loop_
_entity_poly.entity_id
_entity_poly.type
_entity_poly.pdbx_seq_one_letter_code
_entity_poly.pdbx_strand_id
1 'polypeptide(L)' 'MSGIAIMMMTLFIVIIWGGLAASVFALRRHPDEISGEFGDAEYARNELLLEQELTAQQLANSQN' A
#
# COMPACT_ATOMS: atom_id res chain seq x y z
N MET A 1 1.62 5.46 42.73
CA MET A 1 1.22 4.85 41.44
C MET A 1 1.39 3.35 41.55
N SER A 2 0.35 2.55 41.31
CA SER A 2 0.45 1.08 41.49
C SER A 2 1.24 0.45 40.33
N GLY A 3 2.03 -0.60 40.61
CA GLY A 3 2.79 -1.31 39.58
C GLY A 3 1.90 -1.91 38.49
N ILE A 4 0.68 -2.32 38.84
CA ILE A 4 -0.31 -2.84 37.89
C ILE A 4 -0.73 -1.74 36.89
N ALA A 5 -0.90 -0.50 37.36
CA ALA A 5 -1.26 0.61 36.48
C ALA A 5 -0.17 0.89 35.43
N ILE A 6 1.11 0.82 35.83
CA ILE A 6 2.24 1.01 34.92
C ILE A 6 2.29 -0.14 33.89
N MET A 7 2.14 -1.39 34.34
CA MET A 7 2.14 -2.55 33.45
C MET A 7 1.06 -2.47 32.37
N MET A 8 -0.17 -2.09 32.76
CA MET A 8 -1.29 -1.95 31.83
C MET A 8 -1.06 -0.80 30.84
N MET A 9 -0.52 0.33 31.32
CA MET A 9 -0.17 1.46 30.46
C MET A 9 0.87 1.06 29.42
N THR A 10 1.95 0.39 29.82
CA THR A 10 3.00 -0.04 28.89
C THR A 10 2.48 -1.06 27.89
N LEU A 11 1.67 -2.03 28.32
CA LEU A 11 1.08 -3.03 27.43
C LEU A 11 0.22 -2.37 26.34
N PHE A 12 -0.61 -1.39 26.72
CA PHE A 12 -1.44 -0.65 25.77
C PHE A 12 -0.61 0.12 24.74
N ILE A 13 0.46 0.80 25.19
CA ILE A 13 1.39 1.51 24.31
C ILE A 13 2.05 0.54 23.33
N VAL A 14 2.57 -0.60 23.82
CA VAL A 14 3.24 -1.59 22.97
C VAL A 14 2.28 -2.21 21.96
N ILE A 15 1.04 -2.51 22.34
CA ILE A 15 0.06 -3.11 21.42
C ILE A 15 -0.31 -2.12 20.30
N ILE A 16 -0.63 -0.87 20.65
CA ILE A 16 -1.05 0.12 19.65
C ILE A 16 0.13 0.50 18.74
N TRP A 17 1.23 0.94 19.34
CA TRP A 17 2.37 1.41 18.57
C TRP A 17 3.14 0.27 17.90
N GLY A 18 3.26 -0.87 18.58
CA GLY A 18 3.88 -2.06 18.02
C GLY A 18 3.06 -2.65 16.88
N GLY A 19 1.74 -2.75 17.05
CA GLY A 19 0.83 -3.17 15.97
C GLY A 19 0.89 -2.23 14.77
N LEU A 20 0.83 -0.92 15.01
CA LEU A 20 0.93 0.08 13.94
C LEU A 20 2.28 0.04 13.21
N ALA A 21 3.39 0.00 13.96
CA ALA A 21 4.73 -0.07 13.38
C ALA A 21 4.92 -1.36 12.56
N ALA A 22 4.44 -2.50 13.06
CA ALA A 22 4.49 -3.78 12.36
C ALA A 22 3.68 -3.73 11.05
N SER A 23 2.47 -3.17 11.07
CA SER A 23 1.64 -3.03 9.86
C SER A 23 2.27 -2.12 8.82
N VAL A 24 2.80 -0.96 9.23
CA VAL A 24 3.52 -0.05 8.33
C VAL A 24 4.75 -0.72 7.73
N PHE A 25 5.51 -1.46 8.54
CA PHE A 25 6.66 -2.21 8.05
C PHE A 25 6.26 -3.30 7.05
N ALA A 26 5.16 -4.03 7.32
CA ALA A 26 4.64 -5.06 6.44
C ALA A 26 4.23 -4.49 5.07
N LEU A 27 3.49 -3.38 5.07
CA LEU A 27 3.04 -2.68 3.85
C LEU A 27 4.21 -2.10 3.06
N ARG A 28 5.23 -1.57 3.74
CA ARG A 28 6.45 -1.10 3.05
C ARG A 28 7.23 -2.22 2.38
N ARG A 29 7.19 -3.43 2.95
CA ARG A 29 7.92 -4.59 2.42
C ARG A 29 7.18 -5.28 1.28
N HIS A 30 5.86 -5.21 1.26
CA HIS A 30 5.02 -5.70 0.18
C HIS A 30 4.13 -4.55 -0.30
N PRO A 31 4.66 -3.67 -1.18
CA PRO A 31 3.88 -2.59 -1.77
C PRO A 31 2.67 -3.17 -2.51
N ASP A 32 1.55 -2.43 -2.50
CA ASP A 32 0.30 -2.88 -3.12
C ASP A 32 0.48 -3.22 -4.61
N GLU A 33 1.40 -2.51 -5.28
CA GLU A 33 1.76 -2.69 -6.70
C GLU A 33 2.33 -4.09 -7.04
N ILE A 34 2.85 -4.79 -6.04
CA ILE A 34 3.49 -6.11 -6.18
C ILE A 34 2.65 -7.19 -5.47
N SER A 35 1.55 -6.81 -4.83
CA SER A 35 0.76 -7.70 -3.98
C SER A 35 -0.58 -8.06 -4.64
N GLY A 36 -1.03 -9.31 -4.48
CA GLY A 36 -2.32 -9.79 -4.98
C GLY A 36 -2.30 -10.31 -6.42
N GLU A 37 -3.49 -10.59 -6.97
CA GLU A 37 -3.66 -11.23 -8.29
C GLU A 37 -3.14 -10.38 -9.47
N PHE A 38 -3.07 -9.05 -9.29
CA PHE A 38 -2.60 -8.12 -10.31
C PHE A 38 -1.11 -7.76 -10.19
N GLY A 39 -0.41 -8.19 -9.13
CA GLY A 39 1.01 -7.85 -8.92
C GLY A 39 1.95 -8.46 -9.96
N ASP A 40 1.60 -9.64 -10.49
CA ASP A 40 2.34 -10.33 -11.58
C ASP A 40 1.60 -10.26 -12.93
N ALA A 41 0.43 -9.62 -12.97
CA ALA A 41 -0.38 -9.55 -14.18
C ALA A 41 0.27 -8.63 -15.20
N GLU A 42 0.70 -9.20 -16.33
CA GLU A 42 1.43 -8.47 -17.37
C GLU A 42 0.71 -7.21 -17.83
N TYR A 43 -0.61 -7.29 -18.00
CA TYR A 43 -1.49 -6.21 -18.44
C TYR A 43 -1.75 -5.12 -17.40
N ALA A 44 -1.44 -5.36 -16.13
CA ALA A 44 -1.64 -4.41 -15.03
C ALA A 44 -0.37 -3.61 -14.71
N ARG A 45 0.70 -3.78 -15.49
CA ARG A 45 1.93 -3.02 -15.32
C ARG A 45 1.77 -1.57 -15.74
N ASN A 46 2.45 -0.68 -15.01
CA ASN A 46 2.38 0.77 -15.18
C ASN A 46 2.72 1.20 -16.62
N GLU A 47 3.69 0.56 -17.27
CA GLU A 47 4.07 0.91 -18.64
C GLU A 47 2.95 0.65 -19.66
N LEU A 48 2.23 -0.48 -19.54
CA LEU A 48 1.17 -0.82 -20.49
C LEU A 48 -0.08 0.04 -20.28
N LEU A 49 -0.40 0.37 -19.03
CA LEU A 49 -1.49 1.28 -18.69
C LEU A 49 -1.22 2.68 -19.25
N LEU A 50 0.03 3.16 -19.13
CA LEU A 50 0.45 4.44 -19.68
C LEU A 50 0.36 4.47 -21.21
N GLU A 51 0.79 3.40 -21.87
CA GLU A 51 0.69 3.24 -23.33
C GLU A 51 -0.77 3.25 -23.81
N GLN A 52 -1.68 2.60 -23.09
CA GLN A 52 -3.12 2.61 -23.37
C GLN A 52 -3.71 4.02 -23.25
N GLU A 53 -3.37 4.76 -22.18
CA GLU A 53 -3.84 6.13 -21.98
C GLU A 53 -3.34 7.07 -23.07
N LEU A 54 -2.06 6.99 -23.43
CA LEU A 54 -1.46 7.77 -24.52
C LEU A 54 -2.13 7.48 -25.86
N THR A 55 -2.41 6.21 -26.15
CA THR A 55 -3.09 5.80 -27.37
C THR A 55 -4.53 6.34 -27.41
N ALA A 56 -5.25 6.28 -26.29
CA ALA A 56 -6.61 6.82 -26.18
C ALA A 56 -6.63 8.35 -26.36
N GLN A 57 -5.65 9.07 -25.79
CA GLN A 57 -5.52 10.51 -25.95
C GLN A 57 -5.19 10.91 -27.40
N GLN A 58 -4.32 10.17 -28.08
CA GLN A 58 -4.00 10.42 -29.48
C GLN A 58 -5.23 10.25 -30.38
N LEU A 59 -6.04 9.22 -30.14
CA LEU A 59 -7.30 9.01 -30.86
C LEU A 59 -8.28 10.16 -30.61
N ALA A 60 -8.44 10.58 -29.36
CA ALA A 60 -9.30 11.71 -29.00
C ALA A 60 -8.85 13.03 -29.65
N ASN A 61 -7.53 13.27 -29.72
CA ASN A 61 -6.98 14.49 -30.30
C ASN A 61 -7.00 14.48 -31.84
N SER A 62 -7.06 13.30 -32.47
CA SER A 62 -7.19 13.15 -33.93
C SER A 62 -8.62 13.38 -34.45
N GLN A 63 -9.63 13.41 -33.57
CA GLN A 63 -11.04 13.66 -33.93
C GLN A 63 -11.46 15.14 -33.85
N ASN A 64 -10.63 16.03 -33.31
CA ASN A 64 -10.82 17.49 -33.32
C ASN A 64 -10.04 18.14 -34.46
#